data_AF-A0A8R1HGH2-F1
#
_entry.id   AF-A0A8R1HGH2-F1
#
_cell.length_a   1.000
_cell.length_b   1.000
_cell.length_c   1.000
_cell.angle_alpha   90.00
_cell.angle_beta   90.00
_cell.angle_gamma   90.00
#
_symmetry.space_group_name_H-M   'P 1'
#
loop_
_entity.id
_entity.type
_entity.pdbx_description
1 polymer ?
#
loop_
_entity_poly.entity_id
_entity_poly.type
_entity_poly.pdbx_seq_one_letter_code
_entity_poly.pdbx_strand_id
1 'polypeptide(L)'
;MTDKNNSDSEEDIEAIASNETSLELAAKARKRRLLAMKSTIYGIQMEEEDYDQSETSTKKNRENAREFRNHKPDEKVGTEKNALDLDIVQREISEHLKDVLHEKAIDSVDLAMLAPKKIDWDLKRDIESKLQKLERRTQKSVATIIRQRLAEGKGDLVMTVNSATQNL
;
A
#
# COMPACT_ATOMS: atom_id res chain seq x y z
N MET A 1 -82.32 -27.64 -3.35
CA MET A 1 -81.64 -26.33 -3.46
C MET A 1 -80.16 -26.62 -3.64
N THR A 2 -79.66 -26.43 -4.85
CA THR A 2 -78.26 -26.69 -5.23
C THR A 2 -77.59 -25.34 -5.44
N ASP A 3 -76.65 -24.98 -4.58
CA ASP A 3 -75.80 -23.81 -4.77
C ASP A 3 -74.67 -24.16 -5.75
N LYS A 4 -74.65 -23.45 -6.87
CA LYS A 4 -73.57 -23.43 -7.85
C LYS A 4 -72.64 -22.28 -7.47
N ASN A 5 -71.49 -22.61 -6.92
CA ASN A 5 -70.33 -21.72 -6.90
C ASN A 5 -69.17 -22.46 -7.57
N ASN A 6 -68.39 -21.70 -8.35
CA ASN A 6 -67.15 -22.07 -9.05
C ASN A 6 -67.27 -22.39 -10.55
N SER A 7 -67.34 -21.36 -11.39
CA SER A 7 -67.13 -21.47 -12.85
C SER A 7 -66.75 -20.13 -13.52
N ASP A 8 -66.18 -19.17 -12.79
CA ASP A 8 -65.99 -17.80 -13.33
C ASP A 8 -64.54 -17.29 -13.14
N SER A 9 -63.57 -18.20 -13.15
CA SER A 9 -62.16 -17.83 -12.95
C SER A 9 -61.18 -18.51 -13.91
N GLU A 10 -61.65 -19.31 -14.88
CA GLU A 10 -60.78 -19.95 -15.88
C GLU A 10 -60.74 -19.19 -17.22
N GLU A 11 -61.78 -18.44 -17.60
CA GLU A 11 -61.77 -17.68 -18.86
C GLU A 11 -61.01 -16.33 -18.78
N ASP A 12 -60.85 -15.76 -17.58
CA ASP A 12 -60.18 -14.48 -17.39
C ASP A 12 -58.64 -14.58 -17.33
N ILE A 13 -58.08 -15.78 -17.16
CA ILE A 13 -56.63 -15.99 -17.09
C ILE A 13 -56.00 -16.03 -18.50
N GLU A 14 -56.72 -16.53 -19.51
CA GLU A 14 -56.21 -16.60 -20.89
C GLU A 14 -56.21 -15.24 -21.61
N ALA A 15 -57.10 -14.30 -21.25
CA ALA A 15 -57.16 -12.99 -21.89
C ALA A 15 -55.99 -12.06 -21.52
N ILE A 16 -55.42 -12.20 -20.31
CA ILE A 16 -54.28 -11.38 -19.84
C ILE A 16 -52.95 -11.85 -20.47
N ALA A 17 -52.87 -13.09 -20.94
CA ALA A 17 -51.66 -13.68 -21.54
C ALA A 17 -51.37 -13.17 -22.97
N SER A 18 -52.23 -12.36 -23.57
CA SER A 18 -52.09 -11.94 -24.98
C SER A 18 -51.17 -10.74 -25.22
N ASN A 19 -50.69 -10.07 -24.15
CA ASN A 19 -49.72 -8.97 -24.23
C ASN A 19 -48.29 -9.43 -23.87
N GLU A 20 -47.82 -10.52 -24.48
CA GLU A 20 -46.44 -10.98 -24.31
C GLU A 20 -45.47 -10.06 -25.05
N THR A 21 -44.42 -9.60 -24.37
CA THR A 21 -43.36 -8.81 -25.02
C THR A 21 -42.51 -9.68 -25.94
N SER A 22 -41.85 -9.09 -26.94
CA SER A 22 -40.93 -9.83 -27.83
C SER A 22 -39.83 -10.61 -27.06
N LEU A 23 -39.38 -10.09 -25.92
CA LEU A 23 -38.41 -10.74 -25.05
C LEU A 23 -39.02 -11.99 -24.37
N GLU A 24 -40.26 -11.89 -23.92
CA GLU A 24 -40.98 -12.98 -23.27
C GLU A 24 -41.23 -14.15 -24.23
N LEU A 25 -41.64 -13.85 -25.48
CA LEU A 25 -41.79 -14.85 -26.54
C LEU A 25 -40.46 -15.58 -26.83
N ALA A 26 -39.35 -14.83 -26.91
CA ALA A 26 -38.02 -15.42 -27.10
C ALA A 26 -37.60 -16.31 -25.92
N ALA A 27 -37.93 -15.90 -24.69
CA ALA A 27 -37.68 -16.68 -23.48
C ALA A 27 -38.49 -17.99 -23.47
N LYS A 28 -39.78 -17.94 -23.82
CA LYS A 28 -40.65 -19.13 -23.94
C LYS A 28 -40.17 -20.07 -25.05
N ALA A 29 -39.74 -19.54 -26.20
CA ALA A 29 -39.16 -20.33 -27.27
C ALA A 29 -37.86 -21.04 -26.84
N ARG A 30 -36.97 -20.35 -26.11
CA ARG A 30 -35.76 -20.94 -25.53
C ARG A 30 -36.10 -22.03 -24.52
N LYS A 31 -37.07 -21.79 -23.63
CA LYS A 31 -37.54 -22.76 -22.63
C LYS A 31 -38.03 -24.04 -23.30
N ARG A 32 -38.90 -23.92 -24.31
CA ARG A 32 -39.40 -25.07 -25.12
C ARG A 32 -38.26 -25.83 -25.80
N ARG A 33 -37.30 -25.13 -26.40
CA ARG A 33 -36.13 -25.75 -27.03
C ARG A 33 -35.26 -26.52 -26.02
N LEU A 34 -35.00 -25.94 -24.85
CA LEU A 34 -34.23 -26.60 -23.80
C LEU A 34 -34.98 -27.80 -23.21
N LEU A 35 -36.31 -27.70 -23.07
CA LEU A 35 -37.15 -28.79 -22.61
C LEU A 35 -37.10 -29.99 -23.58
N ALA A 36 -37.20 -29.73 -24.90
CA ALA A 36 -37.04 -30.77 -25.92
C ALA A 36 -35.62 -31.40 -25.93
N MET A 37 -34.59 -30.58 -25.70
CA MET A 37 -33.23 -31.10 -25.56
C MET A 37 -33.08 -31.96 -24.30
N LYS A 38 -33.71 -31.58 -23.18
CA LYS A 38 -33.72 -32.39 -21.95
C LYS A 38 -34.47 -33.70 -22.17
N SER A 39 -35.67 -33.69 -22.76
CA SER A 39 -36.46 -34.90 -22.99
C SER A 39 -35.72 -35.91 -23.89
N THR A 40 -35.00 -35.43 -24.91
CA THR A 40 -34.16 -36.31 -25.75
C THR A 40 -32.94 -36.87 -25.02
N ILE A 41 -32.31 -36.12 -24.11
CA ILE A 41 -31.17 -36.59 -23.31
C ILE A 41 -31.60 -37.65 -22.28
N TYR A 42 -32.74 -37.45 -21.61
CA TYR A 42 -33.22 -38.33 -20.54
C TYR A 42 -34.17 -39.43 -21.03
N GLY A 43 -34.67 -39.35 -22.28
CA GLY A 43 -35.57 -40.33 -22.87
C GLY A 43 -37.00 -40.32 -22.29
N ILE A 44 -37.38 -39.26 -21.57
CA ILE A 44 -38.67 -39.11 -20.88
C ILE A 44 -39.34 -37.83 -21.39
N GLN A 45 -40.67 -37.88 -21.62
CA GLN A 45 -41.44 -36.68 -21.95
C GLN A 45 -41.49 -35.78 -20.70
N MET A 46 -40.92 -34.58 -20.81
CA MET A 46 -40.86 -33.61 -19.73
C MET A 46 -41.92 -32.54 -19.99
N GLU A 47 -42.77 -32.27 -19.00
CA GLU A 47 -43.77 -31.20 -19.08
C GLU A 47 -43.23 -29.89 -18.50
N GLU A 48 -43.93 -28.78 -18.73
CA GLU A 48 -43.45 -27.45 -18.35
C GLU A 48 -43.37 -27.25 -16.83
N GLU A 49 -44.18 -27.99 -16.07
CA GLU A 49 -44.21 -28.05 -14.60
C GLU A 49 -42.98 -28.75 -14.01
N ASP A 50 -42.40 -29.72 -14.73
CA ASP A 50 -41.19 -30.44 -14.31
C ASP A 50 -39.92 -29.59 -14.41
N TYR A 51 -39.98 -28.46 -15.13
CA TYR A 51 -38.84 -27.61 -15.40
C TYR A 51 -38.30 -26.96 -14.11
N ASP A 52 -39.20 -26.51 -13.22
CA ASP A 52 -38.86 -25.84 -11.95
C ASP A 52 -38.28 -26.82 -10.92
N GLN A 53 -38.78 -28.05 -10.89
CA GLN A 53 -38.25 -29.09 -9.99
C GLN A 53 -36.83 -29.54 -10.38
N SER A 54 -36.45 -29.35 -11.65
CA SER A 54 -35.14 -29.78 -12.15
C SER A 54 -33.95 -28.94 -11.67
N GLU A 55 -34.15 -27.70 -11.20
CA GLU A 55 -33.04 -26.87 -10.68
C GLU A 55 -32.51 -27.40 -9.34
N THR A 56 -33.40 -27.86 -8.44
CA THR A 56 -33.05 -28.36 -7.11
C THR A 56 -32.39 -29.75 -7.14
N SER A 57 -32.60 -30.52 -8.21
CA SER A 57 -32.09 -31.90 -8.36
C SER A 57 -30.72 -31.98 -9.06
N THR A 58 -30.17 -30.87 -9.54
CA THR A 58 -28.86 -30.82 -10.23
C THR A 58 -27.67 -31.30 -9.38
N LYS A 59 -27.80 -31.39 -8.05
CA LYS A 59 -26.77 -31.97 -7.16
C LYS A 59 -26.83 -33.50 -7.06
N LYS A 60 -27.95 -34.14 -7.39
CA LYS A 60 -28.15 -35.59 -7.19
C LYS A 60 -27.79 -36.46 -8.40
N ASN A 61 -27.62 -35.90 -9.59
CA ASN A 61 -27.35 -36.69 -10.80
C ASN A 61 -25.86 -36.70 -11.18
N ARG A 62 -24.96 -36.89 -10.18
CA ARG A 62 -23.55 -37.23 -10.44
C ARG A 62 -23.33 -38.74 -10.60
N GLU A 63 -24.29 -39.58 -10.24
CA GLU A 63 -24.18 -41.04 -10.41
C GLU A 63 -24.16 -41.47 -11.89
N ASN A 64 -24.71 -40.65 -12.80
CA ASN A 64 -24.63 -40.86 -14.24
C ASN A 64 -23.83 -39.75 -14.96
N ALA A 65 -22.85 -39.14 -14.27
CA ALA A 65 -21.94 -38.22 -14.93
C ALA A 65 -21.07 -39.00 -15.92
N ARG A 66 -21.08 -38.60 -17.20
CA ARG A 66 -20.18 -39.18 -18.20
C ARG A 66 -18.73 -38.93 -17.78
N GLU A 67 -18.04 -39.99 -17.40
CA GLU A 67 -16.61 -39.92 -17.15
C GLU A 67 -15.87 -39.68 -18.47
N PHE A 68 -15.00 -38.68 -18.50
CA PHE A 68 -14.09 -38.51 -19.61
C PHE A 68 -13.08 -39.66 -19.56
N ARG A 69 -13.16 -40.57 -20.53
CA ARG A 69 -12.28 -41.75 -20.65
C ARG A 69 -10.78 -41.44 -20.60
N ASN A 70 -10.40 -40.18 -20.83
CA ASN A 70 -9.02 -39.71 -20.83
C ASN A 70 -8.60 -38.93 -19.57
N HIS A 71 -9.47 -38.78 -18.56
CA HIS A 71 -9.11 -38.00 -17.36
C HIS A 71 -8.96 -38.91 -16.14
N LYS A 72 -7.75 -38.94 -15.56
CA LYS A 72 -7.50 -39.47 -14.21
C LYS A 72 -7.24 -38.28 -13.30
N PRO A 73 -8.03 -38.07 -12.24
CA PRO A 73 -7.74 -37.00 -11.29
C PRO A 73 -6.39 -37.29 -10.61
N ASP A 74 -5.51 -36.31 -10.62
CA ASP A 74 -4.15 -36.45 -10.10
C ASP A 74 -4.19 -36.32 -8.55
N GLU A 75 -3.83 -37.37 -7.82
CA GLU A 75 -3.92 -37.44 -6.34
C GLU A 75 -3.03 -36.40 -5.63
N LYS A 76 -2.09 -35.80 -6.36
CA LYS A 76 -1.16 -34.77 -5.86
C LYS A 76 -1.80 -33.38 -5.79
N VAL A 77 -2.94 -33.17 -6.43
CA VAL A 77 -3.63 -31.87 -6.44
C VAL A 77 -4.33 -31.69 -5.08
N GLY A 78 -3.61 -31.05 -4.14
CA GLY A 78 -4.14 -30.67 -2.82
C GLY A 78 -3.40 -31.27 -1.62
N THR A 79 -2.41 -32.14 -1.82
CA THR A 79 -1.55 -32.64 -0.72
C THR A 79 -0.38 -31.69 -0.40
N GLU A 80 -0.10 -30.75 -1.30
CA GLU A 80 0.85 -29.67 -1.06
C GLU A 80 0.25 -28.65 -0.09
N LYS A 81 0.32 -28.97 1.21
CA LYS A 81 0.24 -27.96 2.26
C LYS A 81 1.53 -27.14 2.17
N ASN A 82 1.54 -26.15 1.28
CA ASN A 82 2.53 -25.09 1.35
C ASN A 82 2.40 -24.49 2.75
N ALA A 83 3.39 -24.74 3.60
CA ALA A 83 3.48 -24.11 4.90
C ALA A 83 3.74 -22.62 4.64
N LEU A 84 2.65 -21.90 4.42
CA LEU A 84 2.68 -20.46 4.30
C LEU A 84 3.13 -19.93 5.64
N ASP A 85 4.28 -19.27 5.64
CA ASP A 85 4.78 -18.57 6.81
C ASP A 85 3.82 -17.39 7.09
N LEU A 86 2.96 -17.55 8.09
CA LEU A 86 1.97 -16.54 8.46
C LEU A 86 2.64 -15.31 9.11
N ASP A 87 3.91 -15.45 9.53
CA ASP A 87 4.66 -14.42 10.24
C ASP A 87 5.52 -13.55 9.31
N ILE A 88 5.42 -13.72 7.99
CA ILE A 88 6.14 -12.90 6.98
C ILE A 88 5.91 -11.42 7.24
N VAL A 89 4.63 -11.04 7.45
CA VAL A 89 4.23 -9.65 7.68
C VAL A 89 4.84 -9.13 8.99
N GLN A 90 4.86 -9.95 10.04
CA GLN A 90 5.42 -9.55 11.32
C GLN A 90 6.95 -9.37 11.25
N ARG A 91 7.65 -10.25 10.53
CA ARG A 91 9.09 -10.13 10.28
C ARG A 91 9.41 -8.86 9.50
N GLU A 92 8.67 -8.60 8.44
CA GLU A 92 8.85 -7.42 7.60
C GLU A 92 8.55 -6.12 8.36
N ILE A 93 7.48 -6.08 9.16
CA ILE A 93 7.20 -4.95 10.07
C ILE A 93 8.33 -4.74 11.08
N SER A 94 8.87 -5.83 11.64
CA SER A 94 9.95 -5.76 12.63
C SER A 94 11.28 -5.26 12.04
N GLU A 95 11.54 -5.57 10.77
CA GLU A 95 12.73 -5.11 10.04
C GLU A 95 12.64 -3.60 9.78
N HIS A 96 11.53 -3.14 9.23
CA HIS A 96 11.28 -1.70 9.01
C HIS A 96 11.31 -0.90 10.31
N LEU A 97 10.77 -1.44 11.41
CA LEU A 97 10.82 -0.77 12.73
C LEU A 97 12.24 -0.62 13.26
N LYS A 98 13.14 -1.58 13.01
CA LYS A 98 14.55 -1.47 13.43
C LYS A 98 15.24 -0.33 12.70
N ASP A 99 15.01 -0.20 11.40
CA ASP A 99 15.61 0.88 10.60
C ASP A 99 15.13 2.26 11.09
N VAL A 100 13.84 2.40 11.39
CA VAL A 100 13.25 3.63 11.94
C VAL A 100 13.78 3.96 13.34
N LEU A 101 14.09 2.95 14.16
CA LEU A 101 14.70 3.17 15.49
C LEU A 101 16.18 3.61 15.40
N HIS A 102 16.88 3.24 14.32
CA HIS A 102 18.27 3.61 14.08
C HIS A 102 18.43 4.98 13.42
N GLU A 103 17.41 5.47 12.73
CA GLU A 103 17.30 6.90 12.42
C GLU A 103 17.05 7.65 13.72
N LYS A 104 18.14 8.05 14.39
CA LYS A 104 18.09 9.02 15.49
C LYS A 104 17.17 10.15 15.05
N ALA A 105 16.01 10.25 15.71
CA ALA A 105 15.14 11.41 15.60
C ALA A 105 16.05 12.63 15.74
N ILE A 106 16.18 13.40 14.65
CA ILE A 106 16.95 14.62 14.68
C ILE A 106 16.23 15.49 15.69
N ASP A 107 16.78 15.60 16.89
CA ASP A 107 16.30 16.48 17.95
C ASP A 107 16.05 17.83 17.31
N SER A 108 14.76 18.20 17.25
CA SER A 108 14.24 19.49 16.79
C SER A 108 15.22 20.33 15.99
N VAL A 109 15.17 20.23 14.66
CA VAL A 109 15.99 21.08 13.77
C VAL A 109 15.81 22.54 14.18
N ASP A 110 16.87 23.16 14.68
CA ASP A 110 16.89 24.55 15.08
C ASP A 110 16.66 25.44 13.85
N LEU A 111 15.46 26.03 13.76
CA LEU A 111 15.01 26.86 12.65
C LEU A 111 15.95 28.06 12.39
N ALA A 112 16.71 28.49 13.40
CA ALA A 112 17.70 29.56 13.27
C ALA A 112 18.92 29.14 12.43
N MET A 113 19.30 27.86 12.43
CA MET A 113 20.40 27.35 11.60
C MET A 113 20.03 27.20 10.12
N LEU A 114 18.74 26.96 9.84
CA LEU A 114 18.18 26.75 8.50
C LEU A 114 17.86 28.06 7.77
N ALA A 115 17.81 29.18 8.49
CA ALA A 115 17.59 30.48 7.90
C ALA A 115 18.71 30.89 6.91
N PRO A 116 18.39 31.69 5.87
CA PRO A 116 19.39 32.23 4.96
C PRO A 116 20.46 33.00 5.72
N LYS A 117 21.71 32.63 5.45
CA LYS A 117 22.88 33.18 6.12
C LYS A 117 23.26 34.52 5.48
N LYS A 118 23.95 35.39 6.24
CA LYS A 118 24.49 36.65 5.70
C LYS A 118 25.45 36.38 4.53
N ILE A 119 25.49 37.27 3.55
CA ILE A 119 26.36 37.14 2.37
C ILE A 119 27.85 36.98 2.73
N ASP A 120 28.30 37.64 3.81
CA ASP A 120 29.68 37.58 4.29
C ASP A 120 29.98 36.35 5.18
N TRP A 121 28.99 35.49 5.44
CA TRP A 121 29.19 34.31 6.30
C TRP A 121 30.35 33.47 5.80
N ASP A 122 30.32 33.18 4.50
CA ASP A 122 31.27 32.25 3.88
C ASP A 122 32.68 32.83 3.93
N LEU A 123 32.76 34.13 3.63
CA LEU A 123 33.99 34.90 3.72
C LEU A 123 34.59 34.86 5.14
N LYS A 124 33.76 35.04 6.18
CA LYS A 124 34.22 34.97 7.57
C LYS A 124 34.72 33.58 7.92
N ARG A 125 33.97 32.53 7.60
CA ARG A 125 34.36 31.14 7.91
C ARG A 125 35.68 30.76 7.26
N ASP A 126 35.87 31.13 6.00
CA ASP A 126 37.05 30.75 5.23
C ASP A 126 38.28 31.56 5.63
N ILE A 127 38.10 32.82 6.04
CA ILE A 127 39.18 33.69 6.54
C ILE A 127 39.56 33.37 8.00
N GLU A 128 38.62 32.89 8.82
CA GLU A 128 38.83 32.63 10.26
C GLU A 128 40.07 31.75 10.51
N SER A 129 40.22 30.67 9.74
CA SER A 129 41.37 29.76 9.89
C SER A 129 42.72 30.44 9.58
N LYS A 130 42.74 31.41 8.67
CA LYS A 130 43.93 32.18 8.29
C LYS A 130 44.22 33.25 9.34
N LEU A 131 43.20 33.96 9.82
CA LEU A 131 43.31 34.94 10.90
C LEU A 131 43.82 34.29 12.17
N GLN A 132 43.28 33.15 12.57
CA GLN A 132 43.73 32.43 13.77
C GLN A 132 45.21 32.04 13.69
N LYS A 133 45.69 31.60 12.51
CA LYS A 133 47.11 31.29 12.29
C LYS A 133 47.97 32.55 12.37
N LEU A 134 47.51 33.66 11.79
CA LEU A 134 48.21 34.93 11.81
C LEU A 134 48.28 35.49 13.23
N GLU A 135 47.16 35.51 13.96
CA GLU A 135 47.06 35.99 15.34
C GLU A 135 48.02 35.23 16.27
N ARG A 136 48.08 33.89 16.16
CA ARG A 136 49.07 33.09 16.91
C ARG A 136 50.51 33.50 16.63
N ARG A 137 50.84 33.85 15.38
CA ARG A 137 52.19 34.32 15.00
C ARG A 137 52.44 35.74 15.51
N THR A 138 51.45 36.62 15.42
CA THR A 138 51.51 37.99 15.94
C THR A 138 51.72 37.98 17.44
N GLN A 139 50.94 37.20 18.20
CA GLN A 139 51.11 37.05 19.65
C GLN A 139 52.51 36.52 20.02
N LYS A 140 53.04 35.53 19.29
CA LYS A 140 54.43 35.05 19.47
C LYS A 140 55.47 36.13 19.18
N SER A 141 55.28 36.92 18.14
CA SER A 141 56.16 38.04 17.78
C SER A 141 56.13 39.12 18.85
N VAL A 142 54.92 39.55 19.27
CA VAL A 142 54.70 40.50 20.37
C VAL A 142 55.38 40.03 21.65
N ALA A 143 55.21 38.77 22.04
CA ALA A 143 55.88 38.20 23.20
C ALA A 143 57.41 38.25 23.08
N THR A 144 57.95 37.99 21.89
CA THR A 144 59.40 38.08 21.64
C THR A 144 59.90 39.52 21.75
N ILE A 145 59.18 40.48 21.16
CA ILE A 145 59.51 41.91 21.24
C ILE A 145 59.48 42.40 22.69
N ILE A 146 58.47 42.02 23.47
CA ILE A 146 58.37 42.37 24.90
C ILE A 146 59.57 41.82 25.67
N ARG A 147 59.94 40.55 25.46
CA ARG A 147 61.12 39.95 26.12
C ARG A 147 62.41 40.70 25.77
N GLN A 148 62.60 41.05 24.50
CA GLN A 148 63.76 41.81 24.07
C GLN A 148 63.80 43.21 24.73
N ARG A 149 62.68 43.93 24.75
CA ARG A 149 62.60 45.27 25.37
C ARG A 149 62.85 45.24 26.88
N LEU A 150 62.37 44.21 27.56
CA LEU A 150 62.65 44.00 28.99
C LEU A 150 64.14 43.70 29.24
N ALA A 151 64.76 42.87 28.39
CA ALA A 151 66.19 42.56 28.48
C ALA A 151 67.07 43.80 28.20
N GLU A 152 66.63 44.70 27.32
CA GLU A 152 67.29 45.98 27.05
C GLU A 152 67.09 47.03 28.17
N GLY A 153 66.33 46.70 29.24
CA GLY A 153 66.10 47.57 30.39
C GLY A 153 65.22 48.79 30.10
N LYS A 154 64.49 48.81 28.98
CA LYS A 154 63.79 50.00 28.45
C LYS A 154 62.34 50.17 28.93
N GLY A 155 61.83 49.39 29.90
CA GLY A 155 60.48 49.68 30.41
C GLY A 155 59.88 48.72 31.42
N ASP A 156 58.93 49.27 32.18
CA ASP A 156 57.96 48.56 33.00
C ASP A 156 57.04 47.68 32.13
N LEU A 157 56.71 46.46 32.59
CA LEU A 157 55.96 45.47 31.82
C LEU A 157 54.59 45.98 31.39
N VAL A 158 53.89 46.69 32.28
CA VAL A 158 52.52 47.15 32.07
C VAL A 158 52.44 48.21 30.96
N MET A 159 53.38 49.17 30.96
CA MET A 159 53.51 50.19 29.90
C MET A 159 53.90 49.57 28.54
N THR A 160 54.72 48.52 28.56
CA THR A 160 55.20 47.86 27.33
C THR A 160 54.11 47.02 26.67
N VAL A 161 53.29 46.33 27.45
CA VAL A 161 52.13 45.57 26.94
C VAL A 161 51.06 46.50 26.38
N ASN A 162 50.73 47.58 27.10
CA ASN A 162 49.71 48.54 26.66
C ASN A 162 50.10 49.28 25.37
N SER A 163 51.37 49.63 25.19
CA SER A 163 51.84 50.27 23.94
C SER A 163 51.87 49.31 22.74
N ALA A 164 52.04 47.99 22.96
CA ALA A 164 51.98 47.00 21.90
C ALA A 164 50.55 46.72 21.43
N THR A 165 49.55 46.82 22.31
CA THR A 165 48.13 46.62 21.96
C THR A 165 47.46 47.84 21.34
N GLN A 166 48.00 49.05 21.54
CA GLN A 166 47.44 50.31 21.00
C GLN A 166 47.92 50.66 19.59
N ASN A 167 48.93 49.95 19.06
CA ASN A 167 49.47 50.14 17.70
C ASN A 167 48.97 49.09 16.69
N LEU A 168 47.98 48.28 17.08
CA LEU A 168 47.27 47.29 16.25
C LEU A 168 45.83 47.78 16.06
#